data_AF-A0A811RWY9-F1
#
_entry.id   AF-A0A811RWY9-F1
#
_cell.length_a   1.000
_cell.length_b   1.000
_cell.length_c   1.000
_cell.angle_alpha   90.00
_cell.angle_beta   90.00
_cell.angle_gamma   90.00
#
_symmetry.space_group_name_H-M   'P 1'
#
loop_
_entity.id
_entity.type
_entity.pdbx_description
1 polymer ?
#
loop_
_entity_poly.entity_id
_entity_poly.type
_entity_poly.pdbx_seq_one_letter_code
_entity_poly.pdbx_strand_id
1 'polypeptide(L)'
;MAACGRLDAITLALQPMFKRSVTFKKRDDSDLAERVVAFSSEHEFADIFWYPGHGLAVYRIDDRVPVNATEGIAEAKRDDVARCAAAAGLATHFTTPNYGLTTTADGLLPTVFGQTVVGYQNHIQSSGRCINGTEDDALLTAAASCPWDRRVANGIFYFQAGITVPVSKVAGFIRDVQTLRDQNPAALCGFEVYGGILLRYVRSSSTALLGKLEDSVDFDMTYYRGRDPAAPRLHEDVMEEIEQMALRKYGGLPHWGKNRNAAFEGAIGRYGARAGEFLKVKRRYDPDGLFSSEWSDQVLGVGGGGGGGGGGGVSVVKDGCALEGLGVCSQDAHCAPNKGYYCEPGRVYTEARVCRYRHDFY
;
A
#
# COMPACT_ATOMS: atom_id res chain seq x y z
N MET A 1 12.32 9.79 -5.75
CA MET A 1 13.53 9.55 -6.57
C MET A 1 14.44 10.75 -6.43
N ALA A 2 15.62 10.58 -5.86
CA ALA A 2 16.60 11.67 -5.71
C ALA A 2 17.55 11.66 -6.90
N ALA A 3 17.06 12.10 -8.07
CA ALA A 3 17.84 12.09 -9.33
C ALA A 3 18.33 13.48 -9.77
N CYS A 4 17.93 14.55 -9.07
CA CYS A 4 18.23 15.94 -9.44
C CYS A 4 19.07 16.69 -8.41
N GLY A 5 19.32 16.10 -7.24
CA GLY A 5 19.87 16.83 -6.10
C GLY A 5 19.55 16.19 -4.76
N ARG A 6 20.13 16.77 -3.70
CA ARG A 6 19.82 16.48 -2.30
C ARG A 6 18.95 17.61 -1.72
N LEU A 7 17.96 17.26 -0.90
CA LEU A 7 17.20 18.22 -0.13
C LEU A 7 17.88 18.42 1.23
N ASP A 8 18.39 19.62 1.49
CA ASP A 8 19.01 19.95 2.79
C ASP A 8 17.99 20.50 3.80
N ALA A 9 16.97 21.23 3.32
CA ALA A 9 15.87 21.75 4.11
C ALA A 9 14.58 21.76 3.31
N ILE A 10 13.45 21.50 3.97
CA ILE A 10 12.11 21.52 3.38
C ILE A 10 11.21 22.35 4.29
N THR A 11 10.50 23.32 3.70
CA THR A 11 9.43 24.04 4.38
C THR A 11 8.09 23.48 3.92
N LEU A 12 7.27 23.03 4.88
CA LEU A 12 5.94 22.48 4.60
C LEU A 12 4.88 23.51 5.02
N ALA A 13 3.89 23.71 4.15
CA ALA A 13 2.71 24.48 4.53
C ALA A 13 1.87 23.67 5.52
N LEU A 14 1.51 24.28 6.64
CA LEU A 14 0.65 23.68 7.66
C LEU A 14 -0.80 24.11 7.47
N GLN A 15 -1.74 23.22 7.77
CA GLN A 15 -3.14 23.57 7.92
C GLN A 15 -3.47 23.84 9.40
N PRO A 16 -4.48 24.69 9.69
CA PRO A 16 -4.99 24.83 11.05
C PRO A 16 -5.40 23.48 11.63
N MET A 17 -5.23 23.28 12.94
CA MET A 17 -5.65 22.05 13.59
C MET A 17 -7.17 21.84 13.48
N PHE A 18 -7.59 20.60 13.24
CA PHE A 18 -8.98 20.19 13.18
C PHE A 18 -9.18 18.82 13.83
N LYS A 19 -10.41 18.53 14.26
CA LYS A 19 -10.82 17.20 14.74
C LYS A 19 -11.36 16.38 13.56
N ARG A 20 -11.30 15.05 13.64
CA ARG A 20 -11.84 14.11 12.65
C ARG A 20 -12.80 13.14 13.31
N SER A 21 -13.85 12.74 12.59
CA SER A 21 -14.66 11.58 12.93
C SER A 21 -14.34 10.46 11.95
N VAL A 22 -14.09 9.26 12.46
CA VAL A 22 -13.71 8.10 11.65
C VAL A 22 -14.66 6.96 11.94
N THR A 23 -15.32 6.44 10.90
CA THR A 23 -16.21 5.28 10.98
C THR A 23 -15.86 4.29 9.88
N PHE A 24 -15.84 3.00 10.19
CA PHE A 24 -15.62 1.94 9.21
C PHE A 24 -16.93 1.25 8.88
N LYS A 25 -17.25 1.13 7.58
CA LYS A 25 -18.46 0.46 7.09
C LYS A 25 -18.09 -0.69 6.17
N LYS A 26 -18.32 -1.92 6.64
CA LYS A 26 -18.19 -3.14 5.84
C LYS A 26 -19.37 -3.26 4.88
N ARG A 27 -19.10 -3.59 3.62
CA ARG A 27 -20.07 -3.87 2.56
C ARG A 27 -19.56 -5.00 1.66
N ASP A 28 -20.46 -5.56 0.88
CA ASP A 28 -20.11 -6.35 -0.30
C ASP A 28 -19.44 -5.45 -1.35
N ASP A 29 -18.58 -5.99 -2.21
CA ASP A 29 -17.84 -5.24 -3.22
C ASP A 29 -18.52 -5.17 -4.61
N SER A 30 -19.74 -5.70 -4.76
CA SER A 30 -20.48 -5.72 -6.04
C SER A 30 -20.72 -4.34 -6.64
N ASP A 31 -20.83 -3.29 -5.83
CA ASP A 31 -20.98 -1.89 -6.27
C ASP A 31 -19.68 -1.08 -6.20
N LEU A 32 -18.55 -1.71 -5.88
CA LEU A 32 -17.27 -1.01 -5.66
C LEU A 32 -16.83 -0.24 -6.90
N ALA A 33 -16.97 -0.80 -8.10
CA ALA A 33 -16.59 -0.16 -9.35
C ALA A 33 -17.38 1.14 -9.59
N GLU A 34 -18.64 1.18 -9.18
CA GLU A 34 -19.54 2.33 -9.32
C GLU A 34 -19.34 3.34 -8.19
N ARG A 35 -19.03 2.88 -6.96
CA ARG A 35 -18.96 3.74 -5.77
C ARG A 35 -17.60 4.33 -5.49
N VAL A 36 -16.51 3.68 -5.91
CA VAL A 36 -15.13 4.12 -5.64
C VAL A 36 -14.89 5.60 -5.97
N VAL A 37 -15.39 6.09 -7.11
CA VAL A 37 -15.20 7.49 -7.49
C VAL A 37 -16.09 8.42 -6.66
N ALA A 38 -17.38 8.11 -6.55
CA ALA A 38 -18.33 8.93 -5.80
C ALA A 38 -17.92 9.08 -4.32
N PHE A 39 -17.45 7.99 -3.71
CA PHE A 39 -17.03 7.96 -2.31
C PHE A 39 -15.92 8.97 -2.01
N SER A 40 -15.00 9.21 -2.96
CA SER A 40 -13.93 10.20 -2.82
C SER A 40 -14.44 11.65 -2.69
N SER A 41 -15.62 11.93 -3.22
CA SER A 41 -16.26 13.26 -3.15
C SER A 41 -17.20 13.41 -1.95
N GLU A 42 -17.60 12.28 -1.36
CA GLU A 42 -18.51 12.23 -0.21
C GLU A 42 -17.78 12.46 1.11
N HIS A 43 -16.49 12.09 1.18
CA HIS A 43 -15.70 12.18 2.42
C HIS A 43 -14.29 12.71 2.16
N GLU A 44 -13.82 13.64 3.01
CA GLU A 44 -12.55 14.36 2.77
C GLU A 44 -11.32 13.46 2.85
N PHE A 45 -11.32 12.47 3.75
CA PHE A 45 -10.21 11.55 3.96
C PHE A 45 -10.60 10.09 3.71
N ALA A 46 -11.49 9.87 2.74
CA ALA A 46 -11.97 8.55 2.36
C ALA A 46 -10.83 7.60 2.00
N ASP A 47 -10.88 6.38 2.52
CA ASP A 47 -10.05 5.25 2.07
C ASP A 47 -10.95 4.00 1.96
N ILE A 48 -10.56 3.01 1.15
CA ILE A 48 -11.25 1.71 1.08
C ILE A 48 -10.23 0.60 1.24
N PHE A 49 -10.49 -0.33 2.16
CA PHE A 49 -9.80 -1.63 2.19
C PHE A 49 -10.62 -2.64 1.40
N TRP A 50 -10.07 -3.13 0.30
CA TRP A 50 -10.73 -4.07 -0.58
C TRP A 50 -10.20 -5.48 -0.38
N TYR A 51 -11.12 -6.41 -0.11
CA TYR A 51 -10.90 -7.83 0.08
C TYR A 51 -11.59 -8.58 -1.06
N PRO A 52 -11.00 -8.59 -2.27
CA PRO A 52 -11.65 -9.17 -3.43
C PRO A 52 -11.85 -10.67 -3.29
N GLY A 53 -10.92 -11.44 -2.71
CA GLY A 53 -11.09 -12.89 -2.51
C GLY A 53 -12.32 -13.24 -1.65
N HIS A 54 -12.72 -12.34 -0.76
CA HIS A 54 -13.95 -12.47 0.03
C HIS A 54 -15.16 -11.69 -0.51
N GLY A 55 -15.03 -10.96 -1.62
CA GLY A 55 -16.11 -10.11 -2.17
C GLY A 55 -16.51 -8.96 -1.24
N LEU A 56 -15.57 -8.41 -0.48
CA LEU A 56 -15.85 -7.43 0.58
C LEU A 56 -15.05 -6.14 0.41
N ALA A 57 -15.65 -5.02 0.80
CA ALA A 57 -14.98 -3.73 0.91
C ALA A 57 -15.31 -3.06 2.25
N VAL A 58 -14.29 -2.52 2.92
CA VAL A 58 -14.43 -1.73 4.15
C VAL A 58 -14.15 -0.28 3.83
N TYR A 59 -15.21 0.53 3.85
CA TYR A 59 -15.16 1.96 3.59
C TYR A 59 -14.81 2.70 4.88
N ARG A 60 -13.71 3.46 4.85
CA ARG A 60 -13.35 4.38 5.93
C ARG A 60 -13.99 5.74 5.64
N ILE A 61 -15.08 6.02 6.35
CA ILE A 61 -15.77 7.31 6.35
C ILE A 61 -15.00 8.22 7.31
N ASP A 62 -14.39 9.26 6.79
CA ASP A 62 -13.48 10.10 7.56
C ASP A 62 -13.57 11.55 7.13
N ASP A 63 -14.12 12.37 8.03
CA ASP A 63 -14.44 13.76 7.76
C ASP A 63 -13.97 14.67 8.89
N ARG A 64 -13.69 15.92 8.54
CA ARG A 64 -13.51 16.97 9.55
C ARG A 64 -14.78 17.12 10.35
N VAL A 65 -14.62 17.24 11.66
CA VAL A 65 -15.67 17.73 12.54
C VAL A 65 -15.25 19.06 13.15
N PRO A 66 -16.21 19.98 13.35
CA PRO A 66 -15.92 21.22 14.05
C PRO A 66 -15.23 20.95 15.39
N VAL A 67 -14.21 21.75 15.72
CA VAL A 67 -13.51 21.65 17.01
C VAL A 67 -14.49 21.82 18.19
N ASN A 68 -15.63 22.49 17.93
CA ASN A 68 -16.71 22.75 18.87
C ASN A 68 -17.77 21.64 19.01
N ALA A 69 -17.59 20.46 18.42
CA ALA A 69 -18.47 19.31 18.66
C ALA A 69 -18.69 19.09 20.17
N THR A 70 -19.97 19.06 20.59
CA THR A 70 -20.56 19.03 21.96
C THR A 70 -19.86 19.84 23.05
N GLU A 71 -18.59 19.53 23.30
CA GLU A 71 -17.69 20.22 24.20
C GLU A 71 -17.59 21.73 23.93
N GLY A 72 -17.35 22.16 22.68
CA GLY A 72 -17.18 23.59 22.40
C GLY A 72 -18.47 24.38 22.32
N ILE A 73 -19.61 23.73 22.03
CA ILE A 73 -20.95 24.34 22.17
C ILE A 73 -21.25 24.57 23.65
N ALA A 74 -20.97 23.59 24.51
CA ALA A 74 -21.18 23.71 25.95
C ALA A 74 -20.26 24.77 26.56
N GLU A 75 -18.99 24.85 26.14
CA GLU A 75 -18.05 25.91 26.57
C GLU A 75 -18.50 27.31 26.11
N ALA A 76 -18.85 27.47 24.83
CA ALA A 76 -19.29 28.76 24.30
C ALA A 76 -20.57 29.26 24.98
N LYS A 77 -21.47 28.35 25.35
CA LYS A 77 -22.73 28.65 26.06
C LYS A 77 -22.57 28.71 27.58
N ARG A 78 -21.40 28.34 28.12
CA ARG A 78 -21.18 28.13 29.56
C ARG A 78 -22.22 27.18 30.18
N ASP A 79 -22.57 26.13 29.44
CA ASP A 79 -23.58 25.13 29.79
C ASP A 79 -22.92 23.97 30.56
N ASP A 80 -22.93 24.11 31.87
CA ASP A 80 -22.37 23.16 32.83
C ASP A 80 -23.13 21.82 32.85
N VAL A 81 -24.45 21.86 32.67
CA VAL A 81 -25.30 20.66 32.59
C VAL A 81 -24.93 19.80 31.38
N ALA A 82 -24.78 20.40 30.20
CA ALA A 82 -24.38 19.68 28.99
C ALA A 82 -22.97 19.08 29.11
N ARG A 83 -22.03 19.80 29.76
CA ARG A 83 -20.69 19.26 30.06
C ARG A 83 -20.73 18.09 31.01
N CYS A 84 -21.51 18.18 32.08
CA CYS A 84 -21.63 17.11 33.07
C CYS A 84 -22.26 15.84 32.47
N ALA A 85 -23.28 16.00 31.62
CA ALA A 85 -23.90 14.89 30.89
C ALA A 85 -22.93 14.20 29.92
N ALA A 86 -22.13 14.98 29.17
CA ALA A 86 -21.09 14.43 28.29
C ALA A 86 -19.99 13.69 29.06
N ALA A 87 -19.57 14.22 30.21
CA ALA A 87 -18.60 13.58 31.10
C ALA A 87 -19.14 12.25 31.65
N ALA A 88 -20.42 12.19 32.05
CA ALA A 88 -21.06 10.96 32.49
C ALA A 88 -21.09 9.89 31.37
N GLY A 89 -21.44 10.28 30.14
CA GLY A 89 -21.43 9.37 28.99
C GLY A 89 -20.04 8.84 28.66
N LEU A 90 -19.01 9.69 28.72
CA LEU A 90 -17.61 9.29 28.53
C LEU A 90 -17.12 8.36 29.64
N ALA A 91 -17.47 8.65 30.91
CA ALA A 91 -17.18 7.79 32.04
C ALA A 91 -17.84 6.42 31.88
N THR A 92 -19.12 6.34 31.45
CA THR A 92 -19.77 5.07 31.13
C THR A 92 -19.05 4.33 30.01
N HIS A 93 -18.71 5.01 28.92
CA HIS A 93 -17.97 4.41 27.80
C HIS A 93 -16.63 3.82 28.21
N PHE A 94 -15.88 4.44 29.12
CA PHE A 94 -14.62 3.89 29.62
C PHE A 94 -14.81 2.82 30.70
N THR A 95 -15.80 2.96 31.57
CA THR A 95 -16.08 1.98 32.63
C THR A 95 -16.68 0.68 32.12
N THR A 96 -17.47 0.69 31.04
CA THR A 96 -18.02 -0.52 30.40
C THR A 96 -16.94 -1.54 30.01
N PRO A 97 -15.84 -1.15 29.33
CA PRO A 97 -14.68 -1.98 29.10
C PRO A 97 -13.59 -1.81 30.18
N ASN A 98 -13.92 -1.45 31.43
CA ASN A 98 -12.97 -1.35 32.56
C ASN A 98 -11.66 -0.60 32.18
N TYR A 99 -11.80 0.53 31.50
CA TYR A 99 -10.71 1.35 30.98
C TYR A 99 -9.73 0.62 30.05
N GLY A 100 -10.16 -0.49 29.43
CA GLY A 100 -9.34 -1.32 28.53
C GLY A 100 -8.52 -2.41 29.24
N LEU A 101 -8.69 -2.61 30.55
CA LEU A 101 -8.00 -3.67 31.29
C LEU A 101 -8.62 -5.04 31.01
N THR A 102 -7.88 -5.92 30.34
CA THR A 102 -8.27 -7.31 30.06
C THR A 102 -7.43 -8.29 30.88
N THR A 103 -7.97 -9.48 31.17
CA THR A 103 -7.26 -10.55 31.91
C THR A 103 -6.54 -11.57 31.03
N THR A 104 -6.74 -11.50 29.72
CA THR A 104 -6.05 -12.35 28.74
C THR A 104 -5.27 -11.48 27.76
N ALA A 105 -4.13 -11.98 27.31
CA ALA A 105 -3.25 -11.31 26.34
C ALA A 105 -3.91 -11.14 24.96
N ASP A 106 -5.04 -11.83 24.73
CA ASP A 106 -5.63 -12.04 23.40
C ASP A 106 -6.82 -11.10 23.14
N GLY A 107 -7.16 -10.21 24.07
CA GLY A 107 -8.13 -9.10 23.86
C GLY A 107 -9.59 -9.50 23.64
N LEU A 108 -9.94 -10.79 23.71
CA LEU A 108 -11.28 -11.33 23.38
C LEU A 108 -12.10 -11.69 24.65
N LEU A 109 -12.39 -10.68 25.49
CA LEU A 109 -13.40 -10.66 26.60
C LEU A 109 -13.32 -11.72 27.74
N PRO A 110 -13.95 -11.52 28.92
CA PRO A 110 -14.67 -10.34 29.42
C PRO A 110 -13.82 -9.47 30.35
N THR A 111 -14.20 -8.21 30.43
CA THR A 111 -13.70 -7.28 31.42
C THR A 111 -14.06 -7.69 32.83
N VAL A 112 -13.10 -7.55 33.74
CA VAL A 112 -13.31 -7.92 35.13
C VAL A 112 -13.74 -6.70 35.92
N PHE A 113 -15.05 -6.56 36.10
CA PHE A 113 -15.61 -5.59 37.02
C PHE A 113 -15.24 -5.94 38.46
N GLY A 114 -14.62 -5.01 39.18
CA GLY A 114 -14.42 -5.09 40.63
C GLY A 114 -13.27 -5.99 41.11
N GLN A 115 -12.38 -6.46 40.24
CA GLN A 115 -11.15 -7.14 40.66
C GLN A 115 -9.94 -6.21 40.61
N THR A 116 -9.09 -6.30 41.64
CA THR A 116 -7.81 -5.58 41.69
C THR A 116 -6.84 -6.21 40.68
N VAL A 117 -6.38 -5.44 39.71
CA VAL A 117 -5.29 -5.82 38.82
C VAL A 117 -3.97 -5.49 39.53
N VAL A 118 -3.16 -6.52 39.83
CA VAL A 118 -1.83 -6.38 40.44
C VAL A 118 -0.79 -6.78 39.41
N GLY A 119 0.12 -5.87 39.09
CA GLY A 119 1.16 -6.09 38.09
C GLY A 119 2.16 -4.94 38.04
N TYR A 120 3.25 -5.10 37.30
CA TYR A 120 4.24 -4.04 37.14
C TYR A 120 3.65 -2.85 36.35
N GLN A 121 3.94 -1.63 36.79
CA GLN A 121 3.36 -0.37 36.26
C GLN A 121 3.45 -0.26 34.72
N ASN A 122 4.53 -0.77 34.11
CA ASN A 122 4.74 -0.77 32.67
C ASN A 122 3.78 -1.69 31.87
N HIS A 123 3.07 -2.61 32.54
CA HIS A 123 2.09 -3.54 31.94
C HIS A 123 0.62 -3.11 32.14
N ILE A 124 0.34 -2.13 33.01
CA ILE A 124 -1.04 -1.74 33.39
C ILE A 124 -1.55 -0.53 32.59
N GLN A 125 -0.66 0.33 32.09
CA GLN A 125 -1.02 1.65 31.52
C GLN A 125 -0.33 2.00 30.18
N SER A 126 0.02 1.02 29.36
CA SER A 126 0.62 1.27 28.03
C SER A 126 -0.22 0.69 26.88
N SER A 127 -0.43 1.49 25.82
CA SER A 127 -0.60 0.91 24.48
C SER A 127 0.80 0.51 24.02
N GLY A 128 1.00 -0.79 23.79
CA GLY A 128 2.33 -1.37 23.67
C GLY A 128 3.12 -0.87 22.46
N ARG A 129 4.41 -0.62 22.68
CA ARG A 129 5.41 -0.68 21.60
C ARG A 129 5.51 -2.15 21.19
N CYS A 130 5.75 -2.39 19.91
CA CYS A 130 6.02 -3.73 19.44
C CYS A 130 7.30 -4.35 20.05
N ILE A 131 8.17 -3.59 20.72
CA ILE A 131 9.43 -4.07 21.33
C ILE A 131 9.26 -4.18 22.86
N ASN A 132 9.35 -5.38 23.42
CA ASN A 132 9.24 -5.62 24.87
C ASN A 132 10.28 -6.66 25.36
N GLY A 133 11.40 -6.22 25.94
CA GLY A 133 12.45 -7.11 26.48
C GLY A 133 13.81 -6.41 26.66
N THR A 134 14.76 -7.04 27.36
CA THR A 134 16.19 -6.69 27.24
C THR A 134 16.64 -6.92 25.80
N GLU A 135 17.74 -6.30 25.34
CA GLU A 135 18.18 -6.42 23.93
C GLU A 135 18.30 -7.88 23.46
N ASP A 136 18.56 -8.82 24.37
CA ASP A 136 18.66 -10.25 24.07
C ASP A 136 17.29 -10.97 23.99
N ASP A 137 16.31 -10.61 24.84
CA ASP A 137 14.97 -11.25 24.88
C ASP A 137 14.00 -10.68 23.84
N ALA A 138 14.13 -9.39 23.50
CA ALA A 138 13.27 -8.74 22.50
C ALA A 138 13.44 -9.34 21.09
N LEU A 139 14.55 -10.01 20.80
CA LEU A 139 14.84 -10.60 19.49
C LEU A 139 14.31 -12.03 19.32
N LEU A 140 13.92 -12.68 20.41
CA LEU A 140 13.62 -14.11 20.43
C LEU A 140 12.13 -14.43 20.23
N THR A 141 11.21 -13.48 20.43
CA THR A 141 9.77 -13.74 20.31
C THR A 141 9.03 -12.71 19.45
N ALA A 142 8.18 -13.18 18.54
CA ALA A 142 7.35 -12.35 17.65
C ALA A 142 6.32 -11.47 18.39
N ALA A 143 6.06 -11.75 19.67
CA ALA A 143 5.21 -10.93 20.54
C ALA A 143 5.95 -9.75 21.19
N ALA A 144 7.30 -9.77 21.17
CA ALA A 144 8.19 -8.83 21.83
C ALA A 144 8.99 -7.96 20.85
N SER A 145 8.75 -8.07 19.54
CA SER A 145 9.34 -7.20 18.52
C SER A 145 8.34 -6.83 17.43
N CYS A 146 8.58 -5.73 16.73
CA CYS A 146 7.81 -5.39 15.53
C CYS A 146 7.84 -6.57 14.56
N PRO A 147 6.68 -7.00 14.03
CA PRO A 147 6.66 -8.14 13.12
C PRO A 147 7.56 -7.94 11.89
N TRP A 148 7.84 -6.69 11.50
CA TRP A 148 8.76 -6.31 10.43
C TRP A 148 10.20 -6.03 10.87
N ASP A 149 10.55 -6.19 12.16
CA ASP A 149 11.93 -6.07 12.62
C ASP A 149 12.74 -7.24 12.04
N ARG A 150 13.83 -6.90 11.33
CA ARG A 150 14.67 -7.86 10.61
C ARG A 150 15.29 -8.93 11.50
N ARG A 151 15.37 -8.68 12.81
CA ARG A 151 16.00 -9.56 13.80
C ARG A 151 15.04 -10.63 14.30
N VAL A 152 13.73 -10.46 14.10
CA VAL A 152 12.72 -11.46 14.46
C VAL A 152 12.80 -12.63 13.48
N ALA A 153 13.13 -13.80 14.01
CA ALA A 153 13.05 -15.04 13.25
C ALA A 153 11.62 -15.25 12.75
N ASN A 154 11.45 -15.53 11.46
CA ASN A 154 10.15 -15.66 10.79
C ASN A 154 9.24 -14.41 10.87
N GLY A 155 9.82 -13.22 11.08
CA GLY A 155 9.09 -11.95 10.96
C GLY A 155 8.47 -11.75 9.57
N ILE A 156 7.48 -10.86 9.50
CA ILE A 156 6.76 -10.54 8.29
C ILE A 156 7.72 -9.92 7.27
N PHE A 157 7.86 -10.58 6.14
CA PHE A 157 8.58 -10.09 4.97
C PHE A 157 7.61 -10.06 3.79
N TYR A 158 7.31 -8.85 3.33
CA TYR A 158 6.31 -8.61 2.30
C TYR A 158 6.85 -7.66 1.25
N PHE A 159 6.12 -7.58 0.15
CA PHE A 159 6.27 -6.56 -0.85
C PHE A 159 4.96 -5.79 -0.98
N GLN A 160 5.06 -4.49 -1.22
CA GLN A 160 3.90 -3.66 -1.48
C GLN A 160 4.06 -3.02 -2.85
N ALA A 161 3.29 -3.46 -3.82
CA ALA A 161 3.14 -2.72 -5.07
C ALA A 161 2.17 -1.56 -4.85
N GLY A 162 2.49 -0.40 -5.42
CA GLY A 162 1.61 0.77 -5.38
C GLY A 162 1.41 1.28 -6.78
N ILE A 163 0.19 1.23 -7.31
CA ILE A 163 -0.09 1.69 -8.68
C ILE A 163 -1.28 2.63 -8.65
N THR A 164 -1.13 3.81 -9.24
CA THR A 164 -2.27 4.71 -9.43
C THR A 164 -2.94 4.49 -10.76
N VAL A 165 -4.26 4.38 -10.74
CA VAL A 165 -5.12 4.33 -11.93
C VAL A 165 -5.94 5.64 -12.00
N PRO A 166 -6.02 6.32 -13.17
CA PRO A 166 -6.84 7.52 -13.32
C PRO A 166 -8.31 7.25 -12.99
N VAL A 167 -8.98 8.19 -12.32
CA VAL A 167 -10.39 8.08 -11.90
C VAL A 167 -11.32 7.67 -13.05
N SER A 168 -11.06 8.15 -14.27
CA SER A 168 -11.80 7.82 -15.49
C SER A 168 -11.75 6.33 -15.89
N LYS A 169 -10.80 5.57 -15.33
CA LYS A 169 -10.50 4.18 -15.70
C LYS A 169 -10.65 3.18 -14.55
N VAL A 170 -10.71 3.67 -13.31
CA VAL A 170 -10.76 2.85 -12.08
C VAL A 170 -11.90 1.84 -12.09
N ALA A 171 -13.10 2.24 -12.52
CA ALA A 171 -14.26 1.35 -12.57
C ALA A 171 -14.04 0.14 -13.51
N GLY A 172 -13.38 0.36 -14.65
CA GLY A 172 -13.02 -0.74 -15.56
C GLY A 172 -12.00 -1.69 -14.90
N PHE A 173 -10.97 -1.12 -14.28
CA PHE A 173 -9.94 -1.89 -13.59
C PHE A 173 -10.50 -2.79 -12.49
N ILE A 174 -11.36 -2.24 -11.62
CA ILE A 174 -12.00 -3.04 -10.56
C ILE A 174 -12.81 -4.19 -11.14
N ARG A 175 -13.59 -3.97 -12.21
CA ARG A 175 -14.39 -5.03 -12.83
C ARG A 175 -13.56 -6.15 -13.44
N ASP A 176 -12.41 -5.83 -14.04
CA ASP A 176 -11.51 -6.87 -14.55
C ASP A 176 -10.88 -7.68 -13.41
N VAL A 177 -10.50 -7.03 -12.30
CA VAL A 177 -9.99 -7.73 -11.11
C VAL A 177 -11.09 -8.59 -10.47
N GLN A 178 -12.35 -8.12 -10.46
CA GLN A 178 -13.51 -8.94 -10.07
C GLN A 178 -13.72 -10.12 -11.03
N THR A 179 -13.49 -9.95 -12.33
CA THR A 179 -13.52 -11.06 -13.29
C THR A 179 -12.43 -12.09 -13.01
N LEU A 180 -11.22 -11.65 -12.61
CA LEU A 180 -10.16 -12.55 -12.14
C LEU A 180 -10.57 -13.30 -10.86
N ARG A 181 -11.14 -12.58 -9.89
CA ARG A 181 -11.68 -13.14 -8.65
C ARG A 181 -12.68 -14.24 -8.95
N ASP A 182 -13.65 -13.99 -9.83
CA ASP A 182 -14.75 -14.91 -10.09
C ASP A 182 -14.28 -16.26 -10.66
N GLN A 183 -13.07 -16.33 -11.21
CA GLN A 183 -12.44 -17.59 -11.65
C GLN A 183 -11.80 -18.38 -10.51
N ASN A 184 -11.16 -17.70 -9.55
CA ASN A 184 -10.54 -18.32 -8.38
C ASN A 184 -10.38 -17.28 -7.25
N PRO A 185 -11.38 -17.11 -6.37
CA PRO A 185 -11.34 -16.08 -5.33
C PRO A 185 -10.18 -16.27 -4.35
N ALA A 186 -9.84 -17.52 -4.05
CA ALA A 186 -8.75 -17.86 -3.13
C ALA A 186 -7.38 -17.35 -3.62
N ALA A 187 -7.20 -17.14 -4.92
CA ALA A 187 -5.95 -16.60 -5.46
C ALA A 187 -5.67 -15.15 -5.03
N LEU A 188 -6.70 -14.40 -4.63
CA LEU A 188 -6.57 -13.01 -4.20
C LEU A 188 -6.38 -12.86 -2.69
N CYS A 189 -6.56 -13.93 -1.91
CA CYS A 189 -6.34 -13.90 -0.45
C CYS A 189 -4.90 -13.51 -0.09
N GLY A 190 -3.94 -13.66 -1.02
CA GLY A 190 -2.57 -13.18 -0.84
C GLY A 190 -2.46 -11.67 -0.60
N PHE A 191 -3.38 -10.86 -1.13
CA PHE A 191 -3.47 -9.42 -0.84
C PHE A 191 -4.16 -9.12 0.51
N GLU A 192 -5.00 -10.04 0.97
CA GLU A 192 -5.91 -9.82 2.10
C GLU A 192 -5.27 -10.11 3.44
N VAL A 193 -4.33 -11.07 3.49
CA VAL A 193 -3.53 -11.39 4.67
C VAL A 193 -2.82 -10.16 5.26
N TYR A 194 -2.56 -9.14 4.42
CA TYR A 194 -1.91 -7.89 4.81
C TYR A 194 -2.86 -6.70 4.95
N GLY A 195 -4.17 -6.96 5.14
CA GLY A 195 -5.18 -5.92 5.32
C GLY A 195 -5.95 -5.54 4.06
N GLY A 196 -5.82 -6.31 2.98
CA GLY A 196 -6.51 -6.05 1.71
C GLY A 196 -5.76 -5.08 0.80
N ILE A 197 -6.33 -4.84 -0.38
CA ILE A 197 -5.86 -3.81 -1.30
C ILE A 197 -6.37 -2.47 -0.78
N LEU A 198 -5.46 -1.57 -0.42
CA LEU A 198 -5.81 -0.25 0.11
C LEU A 198 -5.94 0.75 -1.04
N LEU A 199 -7.15 1.29 -1.21
CA LEU A 199 -7.48 2.32 -2.17
C LEU A 199 -7.43 3.69 -1.51
N ARG A 200 -6.63 4.59 -2.08
CA ARG A 200 -6.46 5.97 -1.59
C ARG A 200 -6.60 6.96 -2.73
N TYR A 201 -7.21 8.11 -2.47
CA TYR A 201 -7.45 9.11 -3.50
C TYR A 201 -6.31 10.12 -3.57
N VAL A 202 -5.82 10.38 -4.78
CA VAL A 202 -4.71 11.31 -5.00
C VAL A 202 -5.10 12.30 -6.08
N ARG A 203 -5.06 13.58 -5.74
CA ARG A 203 -5.31 14.66 -6.70
C ARG A 203 -4.16 14.80 -7.68
N SER A 204 -4.47 15.18 -8.90
CA SER A 204 -3.50 15.65 -9.90
C SER A 204 -2.66 16.80 -9.35
N SER A 205 -1.43 16.90 -9.81
CA SER A 205 -0.53 18.01 -9.51
C SER A 205 0.05 18.56 -10.80
N SER A 206 -0.17 19.85 -11.07
CA SER A 206 0.44 20.55 -12.20
C SER A 206 1.92 20.90 -11.94
N THR A 207 2.32 21.04 -10.68
CA THR A 207 3.67 21.49 -10.30
C THR A 207 4.67 20.35 -10.08
N ALA A 208 4.22 19.18 -9.63
CA ALA A 208 5.09 18.02 -9.46
C ALA A 208 5.28 17.30 -10.82
N LEU A 209 6.38 17.56 -11.53
CA LEU A 209 6.61 17.08 -12.91
C LEU A 209 6.48 15.55 -13.09
N LEU A 210 6.87 14.77 -12.07
CA LEU A 210 6.69 13.31 -12.02
C LEU A 210 5.56 12.87 -11.06
N GLY A 211 4.65 13.79 -10.74
CA GLY A 211 3.44 13.59 -9.95
C GLY A 211 2.25 13.10 -10.79
N LYS A 212 1.08 12.96 -10.16
CA LYS A 212 -0.11 12.42 -10.84
C LYS A 212 -0.62 13.42 -11.89
N LEU A 213 -0.90 12.90 -13.09
CA LEU A 213 -1.35 13.67 -14.25
C LEU A 213 -2.84 14.03 -14.15
N GLU A 214 -3.62 13.09 -13.63
CA GLU A 214 -5.06 13.17 -13.43
C GLU A 214 -5.38 12.77 -11.98
N ASP A 215 -6.55 13.18 -11.49
CA ASP A 215 -7.07 12.67 -10.24
C ASP A 215 -7.18 11.14 -10.36
N SER A 216 -6.64 10.44 -9.37
CA SER A 216 -6.35 9.01 -9.47
C SER A 216 -6.67 8.30 -8.16
N VAL A 217 -6.89 6.99 -8.26
CA VAL A 217 -6.93 6.09 -7.10
C VAL A 217 -5.64 5.29 -7.06
N ASP A 218 -4.95 5.35 -5.94
CA ASP A 218 -3.76 4.56 -5.62
C ASP A 218 -4.20 3.21 -5.05
N PHE A 219 -3.73 2.13 -5.66
CA PHE A 219 -3.96 0.76 -5.22
C PHE A 219 -2.67 0.24 -4.58
N ASP A 220 -2.67 0.19 -3.25
CA ASP A 220 -1.63 -0.42 -2.46
C ASP A 220 -1.92 -1.91 -2.28
N MET A 221 -1.15 -2.74 -2.98
CA MET A 221 -1.27 -4.18 -3.00
C MET A 221 -0.12 -4.77 -2.20
N THR A 222 -0.40 -5.20 -0.98
CA THR A 222 0.61 -5.81 -0.10
C THR A 222 0.47 -7.31 -0.14
N TYR A 223 1.55 -8.02 -0.46
CA TYR A 223 1.55 -9.46 -0.61
C TYR A 223 2.89 -10.07 -0.23
N TYR A 224 2.90 -11.39 -0.03
CA TYR A 224 4.08 -12.11 0.44
C TYR A 224 5.27 -11.94 -0.51
N ARG A 225 6.46 -11.82 0.08
CA ARG A 225 7.74 -11.87 -0.65
C ARG A 225 8.64 -12.87 0.06
N GLY A 226 9.14 -13.86 -0.68
CA GLY A 226 10.16 -14.77 -0.18
C GLY A 226 11.51 -14.07 -0.01
N ARG A 227 12.36 -14.58 0.89
CA ARG A 227 13.76 -14.12 0.99
C ARG A 227 14.64 -14.63 -0.16
N ASP A 228 14.25 -15.77 -0.74
CA ASP A 228 14.84 -16.29 -1.98
C ASP A 228 14.13 -15.62 -3.17
N PRO A 229 14.80 -14.74 -3.93
CA PRO A 229 14.21 -14.09 -5.11
C PRO A 229 13.95 -15.06 -6.27
N ALA A 230 14.47 -16.30 -6.22
CA ALA A 230 14.22 -17.33 -7.22
C ALA A 230 13.15 -18.36 -6.77
N ALA A 231 12.48 -18.11 -5.66
CA ALA A 231 11.36 -18.93 -5.19
C ALA A 231 10.04 -18.39 -5.76
N PRO A 232 9.32 -19.16 -6.60
CA PRO A 232 8.00 -18.78 -7.07
C PRO A 232 7.02 -18.62 -5.91
N ARG A 233 6.05 -17.73 -6.10
CA ARG A 233 5.01 -17.47 -5.10
C ARG A 233 3.68 -18.09 -5.49
N LEU A 234 2.90 -18.47 -4.48
CA LEU A 234 1.55 -18.99 -4.69
C LEU A 234 0.68 -17.91 -5.36
N HIS A 235 0.07 -18.29 -6.49
CA HIS A 235 -0.76 -17.40 -7.32
C HIS A 235 -0.05 -16.13 -7.83
N GLU A 236 1.28 -16.16 -7.95
CA GLU A 236 2.09 -15.08 -8.53
C GLU A 236 1.53 -14.59 -9.87
N ASP A 237 0.96 -15.50 -10.66
CA ASP A 237 0.34 -15.19 -11.93
C ASP A 237 -0.79 -14.16 -11.82
N VAL A 238 -1.58 -14.22 -10.75
CA VAL A 238 -2.68 -13.28 -10.49
C VAL A 238 -2.15 -11.92 -10.05
N MET A 239 -1.12 -11.88 -9.19
CA MET A 239 -0.51 -10.61 -8.78
C MET A 239 0.14 -9.88 -9.96
N GLU A 240 0.94 -10.60 -10.75
CA GLU A 240 1.60 -10.04 -11.93
C GLU A 240 0.60 -9.57 -12.99
N GLU A 241 -0.51 -10.29 -13.17
CA GLU A 241 -1.56 -9.88 -14.11
C GLU A 241 -2.23 -8.58 -13.69
N ILE A 242 -2.57 -8.43 -12.41
CA ILE A 242 -3.22 -7.22 -11.88
C ILE A 242 -2.28 -6.02 -12.00
N GLU A 243 -1.00 -6.17 -11.67
CA GLU A 243 -0.01 -5.10 -11.83
C GLU A 243 0.16 -4.68 -13.29
N GLN A 244 0.31 -5.64 -14.20
CA GLN A 244 0.43 -5.36 -15.63
C GLN A 244 -0.84 -4.76 -16.21
N MET A 245 -2.01 -5.23 -15.79
CA MET A 245 -3.30 -4.69 -16.19
C MET A 245 -3.44 -3.22 -15.75
N ALA A 246 -3.14 -2.91 -14.50
CA ALA A 246 -3.17 -1.54 -13.99
C ALA A 246 -2.22 -0.63 -14.77
N LEU A 247 -0.98 -1.06 -15.02
CA LEU A 247 0.05 -0.26 -15.68
C LEU A 247 -0.14 -0.13 -17.20
N ARG A 248 -0.50 -1.23 -17.89
CA ARG A 248 -0.48 -1.33 -19.36
C ARG A 248 -1.87 -1.14 -19.96
N LYS A 249 -2.89 -1.86 -19.47
CA LYS A 249 -4.28 -1.72 -19.95
C LYS A 249 -4.89 -0.39 -19.51
N TYR A 250 -4.69 -0.01 -18.24
CA TYR A 250 -5.31 1.19 -17.67
C TYR A 250 -4.40 2.42 -17.63
N GLY A 251 -3.16 2.31 -18.11
CA GLY A 251 -2.21 3.43 -18.18
C GLY A 251 -1.81 3.98 -16.81
N GLY A 252 -1.80 3.11 -15.80
CA GLY A 252 -1.44 3.48 -14.45
C GLY A 252 0.01 3.91 -14.30
N LEU A 253 0.30 4.60 -13.20
CA LEU A 253 1.65 5.05 -12.85
C LEU A 253 2.14 4.29 -11.62
N PRO A 254 3.36 3.73 -11.66
CA PRO A 254 3.94 3.09 -10.49
C PRO A 254 4.26 4.15 -9.43
N HIS A 255 3.99 3.84 -8.18
CA HIS A 255 4.49 4.57 -7.03
C HIS A 255 6.02 4.44 -6.96
N TRP A 256 6.72 5.59 -6.99
CA TRP A 256 8.18 5.68 -7.07
C TRP A 256 8.94 4.95 -5.95
N GLY A 257 8.35 4.85 -4.75
CA GLY A 257 8.99 4.25 -3.58
C GLY A 257 8.55 2.83 -3.23
N LYS A 258 7.76 2.17 -4.08
CA LYS A 258 7.11 0.89 -3.75
C LYS A 258 7.35 -0.22 -4.78
N ASN A 259 7.61 0.12 -6.04
CA ASN A 259 7.64 -0.86 -7.13
C ASN A 259 9.04 -1.40 -7.48
N ARG A 260 9.08 -2.44 -8.32
CA ARG A 260 10.29 -3.04 -8.89
C ARG A 260 10.45 -2.69 -10.37
N ASN A 261 11.56 -3.13 -10.96
CA ASN A 261 11.96 -2.76 -12.32
C ASN A 261 10.87 -2.99 -13.36
N ALA A 262 10.18 -4.13 -13.34
CA ALA A 262 9.12 -4.45 -14.30
C ALA A 262 8.02 -3.38 -14.37
N ALA A 263 7.70 -2.72 -13.25
CA ALA A 263 6.68 -1.68 -13.20
C ALA A 263 7.15 -0.34 -13.81
N PHE A 264 8.46 -0.08 -13.77
CA PHE A 264 9.06 1.13 -14.29
C PHE A 264 9.39 1.07 -15.79
N GLU A 265 9.20 -0.08 -16.43
CA GLU A 265 9.38 -0.22 -17.86
C GLU A 265 8.46 0.76 -18.62
N GLY A 266 9.09 1.65 -19.41
CA GLY A 266 8.39 2.70 -20.15
C GLY A 266 7.69 3.75 -19.28
N ALA A 267 7.90 3.76 -17.95
CA ALA A 267 7.15 4.62 -17.04
C ALA A 267 7.36 6.11 -17.32
N ILE A 268 8.58 6.53 -17.67
CA ILE A 268 8.86 7.94 -17.98
C ILE A 268 8.06 8.44 -19.20
N GLY A 269 7.81 7.58 -20.18
CA GLY A 269 7.01 7.92 -21.37
C GLY A 269 5.57 8.25 -21.02
N ARG A 270 5.02 7.66 -19.95
CA ARG A 270 3.64 7.93 -19.50
C ARG A 270 3.44 9.37 -19.00
N TYR A 271 4.51 10.09 -18.65
CA TYR A 271 4.45 11.50 -18.22
C TYR A 271 4.44 12.51 -19.38
N GLY A 272 4.61 12.05 -20.63
CA GLY A 272 4.55 12.89 -21.83
C GLY A 272 5.51 14.09 -21.77
N ALA A 273 5.02 15.28 -22.12
CA ALA A 273 5.83 16.51 -22.16
C ALA A 273 6.50 16.86 -20.81
N ARG A 274 5.88 16.48 -19.68
CA ARG A 274 6.38 16.77 -18.32
C ARG A 274 7.67 16.02 -18.01
N ALA A 275 7.87 14.84 -18.61
CA ALA A 275 9.14 14.14 -18.52
C ALA A 275 10.29 14.98 -19.11
N GLY A 276 10.06 15.60 -20.27
CA GLY A 276 11.05 16.47 -20.91
C GLY A 276 11.39 17.69 -20.05
N GLU A 277 10.40 18.29 -19.40
CA GLU A 277 10.61 19.38 -18.44
C GLU A 277 11.41 18.92 -17.22
N PHE A 278 11.08 17.76 -16.66
CA PHE A 278 11.82 17.17 -15.54
C PHE A 278 13.29 16.96 -15.90
N LEU A 279 13.56 16.42 -17.10
CA LEU A 279 14.92 16.19 -17.58
C LEU A 279 15.70 17.48 -17.82
N LYS A 280 15.04 18.57 -18.22
CA LYS A 280 15.67 19.91 -18.29
C LYS A 280 16.09 20.39 -16.91
N VAL A 281 15.23 20.21 -15.90
CA VAL A 281 15.54 20.54 -14.50
C VAL A 281 16.70 19.68 -14.01
N LYS A 282 16.64 18.36 -14.21
CA LYS A 282 17.73 17.43 -13.83
C LYS A 282 19.07 17.89 -14.38
N ARG A 283 19.20 18.14 -15.68
CA ARG A 283 20.46 18.59 -16.31
C ARG A 283 20.95 19.93 -15.78
N ARG A 284 20.05 20.81 -15.35
CA ARG A 284 20.41 22.12 -14.80
C ARG A 284 20.96 22.03 -13.38
N TYR A 285 20.37 21.16 -12.56
CA TYR A 285 20.71 21.05 -11.13
C TYR A 285 21.75 19.97 -10.82
N ASP A 286 21.90 18.98 -11.70
CA ASP A 286 22.87 17.89 -11.59
C ASP A 286 23.57 17.66 -12.96
N PRO A 287 24.38 18.62 -13.45
CA PRO A 287 25.03 18.53 -14.75
C PRO A 287 26.07 17.40 -14.82
N ASP A 288 26.72 17.09 -13.69
CA ASP A 288 27.74 16.05 -13.57
C ASP A 288 27.16 14.67 -13.24
N GLY A 289 25.84 14.58 -13.03
CA GLY A 289 25.16 13.31 -12.76
C GLY A 289 25.47 12.71 -11.38
N LEU A 290 25.85 13.51 -10.39
CA LEU A 290 26.22 13.07 -9.04
C LEU A 290 25.08 12.36 -8.30
N PHE A 291 23.83 12.68 -8.64
CA PHE A 291 22.63 12.07 -8.07
C PHE A 291 22.00 11.03 -8.99
N SER A 292 22.71 10.65 -10.05
CA SER A 292 22.27 9.64 -11.00
C SER A 292 22.85 8.28 -10.63
N SER A 293 22.09 7.25 -10.93
CA SER A 293 22.50 5.85 -10.90
C SER A 293 22.08 5.17 -12.19
N GLU A 294 22.71 4.04 -12.52
CA GLU A 294 22.35 3.21 -13.68
C GLU A 294 20.84 2.96 -13.72
N TRP A 295 20.25 2.55 -12.59
CA TRP A 295 18.80 2.32 -12.49
C TRP A 295 18.01 3.61 -12.76
N SER A 296 18.41 4.73 -12.17
CA SER A 296 17.69 5.99 -12.33
C SER A 296 17.74 6.48 -13.79
N ASP A 297 18.86 6.25 -14.46
CA ASP A 297 19.09 6.66 -15.85
C ASP A 297 18.32 5.76 -16.81
N GLN A 298 18.25 4.45 -16.54
CA GLN A 298 17.40 3.52 -17.29
C GLN A 298 15.91 3.88 -17.16
N VAL A 299 15.44 4.17 -15.94
CA VAL A 299 14.04 4.56 -15.72
C VAL A 299 13.70 5.88 -16.39
N LEU A 300 14.62 6.85 -16.37
CA LEU A 300 14.47 8.17 -16.98
C LEU A 300 14.80 8.20 -18.48
N GLY A 301 15.36 7.13 -19.03
CA GLY A 301 15.79 7.06 -20.43
C GLY A 301 16.99 7.95 -20.76
N VAL A 302 17.92 8.15 -19.83
CA VAL A 302 19.08 9.05 -19.95
C VAL A 302 20.42 8.30 -19.79
N GLY A 303 20.66 7.26 -20.60
CA GLY A 303 21.87 6.41 -20.53
C GLY A 303 22.80 6.46 -21.75
N GLY A 304 22.73 7.50 -22.58
CA GLY A 304 23.43 7.57 -23.88
C GLY A 304 24.69 8.43 -23.96
N GLY A 305 25.15 9.05 -22.85
CA GLY A 305 26.20 10.05 -22.91
C GLY A 305 27.15 10.00 -21.71
N GLY A 306 28.20 9.17 -21.81
CA GLY A 306 29.32 9.21 -20.87
C GLY A 306 29.89 7.85 -20.50
N GLY A 307 30.71 7.26 -21.38
CA GLY A 307 31.76 6.29 -21.02
C GLY A 307 31.34 4.98 -20.34
N GLY A 308 30.74 4.06 -21.11
CA GLY A 308 30.55 2.66 -20.70
C GLY A 308 29.16 2.15 -21.09
N GLY A 309 29.09 1.30 -22.12
CA GLY A 309 27.84 0.92 -22.79
C GLY A 309 26.74 0.36 -21.88
N GLY A 310 25.53 0.88 -22.04
CA GLY A 310 24.34 0.42 -21.32
C GLY A 310 23.05 1.04 -21.84
N GLY A 311 22.81 1.00 -23.16
CA GLY A 311 21.49 1.26 -23.76
C GLY A 311 20.48 0.14 -23.44
N GLY A 312 20.33 -0.20 -22.16
CA GLY A 312 19.43 -1.23 -21.65
C GLY A 312 18.16 -0.62 -21.05
N GLY A 313 17.04 -1.34 -21.12
CA GLY A 313 15.84 -1.01 -20.34
C GLY A 313 16.06 -1.27 -18.85
N VAL A 314 15.18 -0.71 -18.00
CA VAL A 314 15.18 -0.97 -16.55
C VAL A 314 14.95 -2.46 -16.22
N SER A 315 14.28 -3.18 -17.13
CA SER A 315 14.01 -4.62 -17.00
C SER A 315 15.30 -5.44 -17.11
N VAL A 316 15.54 -6.33 -16.15
CA VAL A 316 16.67 -7.27 -16.18
C VAL A 316 16.22 -8.59 -16.79
N VAL A 317 16.94 -9.08 -17.80
CA VAL A 317 16.66 -10.35 -18.47
C VAL A 317 17.67 -11.39 -18.00
N LYS A 318 17.19 -12.35 -17.19
CA LYS A 318 17.96 -13.51 -16.71
C LYS A 318 17.00 -14.58 -16.22
N ASP A 319 17.50 -15.79 -16.00
CA ASP A 319 16.71 -16.87 -15.38
C ASP A 319 16.11 -16.40 -14.05
N GLY A 320 14.82 -16.71 -13.84
CA GLY A 320 14.06 -16.30 -12.67
C GLY A 320 13.78 -14.80 -12.55
N CYS A 321 14.04 -13.97 -13.57
CA CYS A 321 13.88 -12.51 -13.43
C CYS A 321 12.45 -12.05 -13.11
N ALA A 322 11.43 -12.79 -13.57
CA ALA A 322 10.04 -12.42 -13.37
C ALA A 322 9.55 -12.68 -11.94
N LEU A 323 10.05 -13.74 -11.29
CA LEU A 323 9.72 -14.11 -9.90
C LEU A 323 10.06 -12.98 -8.90
N GLU A 324 11.11 -12.21 -9.19
CA GLU A 324 11.51 -11.06 -8.38
C GLU A 324 11.04 -9.72 -8.97
N GLY A 325 10.18 -9.71 -9.99
CA GLY A 325 9.69 -8.49 -10.64
C GLY A 325 10.79 -7.63 -11.27
N LEU A 326 11.92 -8.26 -11.65
CA LEU A 326 13.02 -7.59 -12.31
C LEU A 326 12.75 -7.36 -13.80
N GLY A 327 11.87 -8.17 -14.40
CA GLY A 327 11.37 -8.03 -15.76
C GLY A 327 10.07 -8.81 -15.94
N VAL A 328 9.34 -8.55 -17.03
CA VAL A 328 8.17 -9.36 -17.40
C VAL A 328 8.65 -10.63 -18.10
N CYS A 329 8.02 -11.77 -17.84
CA CYS A 329 8.44 -13.03 -18.45
C CYS A 329 8.22 -13.02 -19.98
N SER A 330 9.16 -13.60 -20.72
CA SER A 330 9.06 -13.81 -22.18
C SER A 330 9.41 -15.23 -22.58
N GLN A 331 10.07 -15.96 -21.69
CA GLN A 331 10.47 -17.36 -21.83
C GLN A 331 10.29 -18.05 -20.48
N ASP A 332 10.12 -19.35 -20.49
CA ASP A 332 9.83 -20.13 -19.29
C ASP A 332 10.95 -20.07 -18.25
N ALA A 333 12.21 -19.97 -18.70
CA ALA A 333 13.37 -19.80 -17.81
C ALA A 333 13.24 -18.59 -16.86
N HIS A 334 12.45 -17.58 -17.19
CA HIS A 334 12.18 -16.43 -16.32
C HIS A 334 11.29 -16.77 -15.11
N CYS A 335 10.60 -17.91 -15.14
CA CYS A 335 9.59 -18.33 -14.17
C CYS A 335 9.97 -19.54 -13.32
N ALA A 336 11.18 -20.10 -13.45
CA ALA A 336 11.61 -21.35 -12.80
C ALA A 336 10.81 -22.60 -13.24
N PRO A 337 10.99 -23.07 -14.49
CA PRO A 337 10.27 -24.22 -15.02
C PRO A 337 10.62 -25.52 -14.29
N ASN A 338 11.82 -25.61 -13.72
CA ASN A 338 12.22 -26.72 -12.84
C ASN A 338 11.39 -26.84 -11.55
N LYS A 339 10.60 -25.82 -11.19
CA LYS A 339 9.71 -25.81 -10.02
C LYS A 339 8.23 -25.85 -10.40
N GLY A 340 7.90 -26.06 -11.68
CA GLY A 340 6.50 -26.14 -12.09
C GLY A 340 5.92 -24.88 -12.75
N TYR A 341 6.71 -23.83 -12.95
CA TYR A 341 6.21 -22.49 -13.31
C TYR A 341 6.67 -22.06 -14.70
N TYR A 342 5.73 -21.62 -15.52
CA TYR A 342 5.96 -21.26 -16.92
C TYR A 342 5.49 -19.86 -17.23
N CYS A 343 6.05 -19.27 -18.29
CA CYS A 343 5.62 -17.97 -18.76
C CYS A 343 4.37 -18.12 -19.61
N GLU A 344 3.26 -17.58 -19.14
CA GLU A 344 1.92 -17.79 -19.70
C GLU A 344 1.20 -16.46 -19.91
N PRO A 345 0.18 -16.39 -20.79
CA PRO A 345 -0.65 -15.20 -20.88
C PRO A 345 -1.52 -15.04 -19.62
N GLY A 346 -1.90 -13.81 -19.30
CA GLY A 346 -2.93 -13.50 -18.30
C GLY A 346 -4.28 -14.16 -18.62
N ARG A 347 -5.13 -14.36 -17.62
CA ARG A 347 -6.44 -15.00 -17.73
C ARG A 347 -7.53 -14.05 -18.24
N VAL A 348 -7.49 -12.79 -17.82
CA VAL A 348 -8.43 -11.71 -18.19
C VAL A 348 -7.73 -10.69 -19.07
N TYR A 349 -6.53 -10.23 -18.69
CA TYR A 349 -5.68 -9.40 -19.53
C TYR A 349 -4.64 -10.28 -20.22
N THR A 350 -5.02 -10.86 -21.36
CA THR A 350 -4.23 -11.88 -22.09
C THR A 350 -2.91 -11.35 -22.68
N GLU A 351 -2.73 -10.03 -22.79
CA GLU A 351 -1.45 -9.42 -23.17
C GLU A 351 -0.44 -9.41 -22.02
N ALA A 352 -0.88 -9.56 -20.76
CA ALA A 352 0.03 -9.75 -19.65
C ALA A 352 0.78 -11.08 -19.81
N ARG A 353 2.04 -11.10 -19.37
CA ARG A 353 2.86 -12.30 -19.32
C ARG A 353 3.23 -12.60 -17.89
N VAL A 354 2.86 -13.78 -17.42
CA VAL A 354 2.86 -14.11 -16.00
C VAL A 354 3.46 -15.48 -15.71
N CYS A 355 4.06 -15.65 -14.54
CA CYS A 355 4.64 -16.90 -14.08
C CYS A 355 3.57 -17.76 -13.39
N ARG A 356 3.05 -18.75 -14.13
CA ARG A 356 1.95 -19.60 -13.67
C ARG A 356 2.42 -21.02 -13.39
N TYR A 357 2.00 -21.54 -12.24
CA TYR A 357 2.18 -22.95 -11.92
C TYR A 357 1.32 -23.85 -12.82
N ARG A 358 1.91 -24.87 -13.43
CA ARG A 358 1.21 -25.96 -14.11
C ARG A 358 1.35 -27.21 -13.26
N HIS A 359 0.24 -27.76 -12.79
CA HIS A 359 0.22 -28.93 -11.94
C HIS A 359 0.68 -30.22 -12.68
N ASP A 360 0.66 -30.21 -14.01
CA ASP A 360 0.84 -31.40 -14.85
C ASP A 360 2.27 -31.52 -15.42
N PHE A 361 3.29 -31.40 -14.56
CA PHE A 361 4.62 -31.89 -14.89
C PHE A 361 4.67 -33.40 -14.64
N TYR A 362 4.43 -34.15 -15.72
CA TYR A 362 4.61 -35.61 -15.89
C TYR A 362 4.15 -36.53 -14.75
#